data_AF-A0A2E3EE15-F1
#
_entry.id   AF-A0A2E3EE15-F1
#
_cell.length_a   1.000
_cell.length_b   1.000
_cell.length_c   1.000
_cell.angle_alpha   90.00
_cell.angle_beta   90.00
_cell.angle_gamma   90.00
#
_symmetry.space_group_name_H-M   'P 1'
#
loop_
_entity.id
_entity.type
_entity.pdbx_description
1 polymer ?
#
loop_
_entity_poly.entity_id
_entity_poly.type
_entity_poly.pdbx_seq_one_letter_code
_entity_poly.pdbx_strand_id
1 'polypeptide(L)'
;MKKPIIFSVLFFILTAISSFGQGIWLEENIDPETGKKVGKFEIHGKIYDIGRSANLEGADLSNADLEGVNLSQARLSGALLNYSYLSGAILSGANLSGVSARGTDLSGASLNDANLSGDVAFRGANLSGARVYSLVYDMPLETLLTAVSKGNYDDIQELKPIVEALGTNDESIGEQLTALGQNDTNIGKQLTALAQNDIEMARQIDALGQEAIVRGNQMISLRDKDKSIMTEIDSIKAQLQTLVAQLAEKDAKIAELEKRPTIEQVRDARAGSVVLTVEPDGNNITLGLTIEQSDNLTEWTKLDGEMSRTIPIPDGKKFYRFALDK
;
A
#
# COMPACT_ATOMS: atom_id res chain seq x y z
N MET A 1 -14.96 0.52 -97.75
CA MET A 1 -14.12 -0.44 -96.99
C MET A 1 -14.81 -0.67 -95.65
N LYS A 2 -15.57 -1.76 -95.46
CA LYS A 2 -15.13 -3.09 -94.95
C LYS A 2 -14.33 -3.01 -93.62
N LYS A 3 -15.06 -3.16 -92.50
CA LYS A 3 -14.84 -4.02 -91.28
C LYS A 3 -13.43 -4.09 -90.62
N PRO A 4 -13.31 -4.56 -89.35
CA PRO A 4 -14.28 -4.63 -88.24
C PRO A 4 -13.70 -4.38 -86.81
N ILE A 5 -14.59 -4.14 -85.83
CA ILE A 5 -14.73 -4.86 -84.54
C ILE A 5 -13.44 -5.51 -83.98
N ILE A 6 -12.61 -4.80 -83.20
CA ILE A 6 -11.62 -5.41 -82.26
C ILE A 6 -11.37 -4.50 -81.03
N PHE A 7 -12.38 -3.82 -80.49
CA PHE A 7 -12.23 -3.14 -79.18
C PHE A 7 -13.24 -3.61 -78.12
N SER A 8 -14.17 -4.50 -78.49
CA SER A 8 -15.22 -4.95 -77.59
C SER A 8 -14.95 -6.31 -76.93
N VAL A 9 -13.77 -6.91 -77.15
CA VAL A 9 -13.44 -8.25 -76.61
C VAL A 9 -12.14 -8.23 -75.77
N LEU A 10 -11.28 -7.22 -75.94
CA LEU A 10 -9.98 -7.16 -75.25
C LEU A 10 -10.06 -6.62 -73.80
N PHE A 11 -11.18 -6.02 -73.41
CA PHE A 11 -11.41 -5.56 -72.02
C PHE A 11 -12.00 -6.65 -71.11
N PHE A 12 -12.32 -7.83 -71.67
CA PHE A 12 -12.99 -8.91 -70.93
C PHE A 12 -12.03 -9.94 -70.29
N ILE A 13 -10.70 -9.82 -70.44
CA ILE A 13 -9.75 -10.85 -69.98
C ILE A 13 -8.53 -10.27 -69.22
N LEU A 14 -8.61 -9.05 -68.65
CA LEU A 14 -7.46 -8.48 -67.89
C LEU A 14 -7.77 -8.01 -66.45
N THR A 15 -8.78 -8.60 -65.79
CA THR A 15 -8.99 -8.43 -64.33
C THR A 15 -9.31 -9.76 -63.62
N ALA A 16 -9.08 -10.90 -64.26
CA ALA A 16 -9.14 -12.20 -63.58
C ALA A 16 -7.83 -12.49 -62.83
N ILE A 17 -7.42 -11.61 -61.92
CA ILE A 17 -6.39 -11.90 -60.92
C ILE A 17 -6.85 -11.33 -59.56
N SER A 18 -7.28 -12.25 -58.69
CA SER A 18 -7.37 -12.16 -57.22
C SER A 18 -8.38 -11.21 -56.55
N SER A 19 -9.68 -11.34 -56.83
CA SER A 19 -10.73 -10.95 -55.85
C SER A 19 -11.47 -12.20 -55.40
N PHE A 20 -10.89 -12.95 -54.46
CA PHE A 20 -11.64 -14.00 -53.76
C PHE A 20 -12.56 -13.29 -52.75
N GLY A 21 -13.77 -12.96 -53.20
CA GLY A 21 -14.92 -12.72 -52.32
C GLY A 21 -15.54 -11.33 -52.31
N GLN A 22 -14.96 -10.29 -52.94
CA GLN A 22 -15.48 -8.91 -52.80
C GLN A 22 -16.41 -8.44 -53.92
N GLY A 23 -16.66 -9.27 -54.94
CA GLY A 23 -17.42 -8.88 -56.14
C GLY A 23 -16.63 -7.98 -57.10
N ILE A 24 -17.16 -7.77 -58.31
CA ILE A 24 -16.56 -6.95 -59.37
C ILE A 24 -17.62 -6.08 -60.04
N TRP A 25 -17.26 -4.84 -60.37
CA TRP A 25 -18.08 -3.98 -61.21
C TRP A 25 -17.93 -4.39 -62.68
N LEU A 26 -19.02 -4.81 -63.31
CA LEU A 26 -19.09 -5.08 -64.75
C LEU A 26 -19.38 -3.80 -65.53
N GLU A 27 -20.17 -2.90 -64.94
CA GLU A 27 -20.45 -1.57 -65.43
C GLU A 27 -20.47 -0.63 -64.22
N GLU A 28 -19.51 0.29 -64.09
CA GLU A 28 -19.49 1.32 -63.04
C GLU A 28 -19.80 2.69 -63.65
N ASN A 29 -20.83 3.34 -63.11
CA ASN A 29 -21.27 4.68 -63.48
C ASN A 29 -21.42 5.54 -62.22
N ILE A 30 -21.48 6.85 -62.41
CA ILE A 30 -21.74 7.81 -61.33
C ILE A 30 -23.14 8.39 -61.52
N ASP A 31 -23.95 8.31 -60.48
CA ASP A 31 -25.24 8.98 -60.43
C ASP A 31 -25.02 10.51 -60.47
N PRO A 32 -25.55 11.22 -61.49
CA PRO A 32 -25.34 12.66 -61.64
C PRO A 32 -26.00 13.50 -60.55
N GLU A 33 -27.01 12.98 -59.84
CA GLU A 33 -27.71 13.72 -58.78
C GLU A 33 -26.98 13.63 -57.43
N THR A 34 -26.35 12.48 -57.17
CA THR A 34 -25.77 12.18 -55.85
C THR A 34 -24.25 12.07 -55.84
N GLY A 35 -23.62 11.93 -57.02
CA GLY A 35 -22.18 11.70 -57.16
C GLY A 35 -21.73 10.32 -56.67
N LYS A 36 -22.65 9.35 -56.56
CA LYS A 36 -22.42 8.02 -55.99
C LYS A 36 -22.35 6.93 -57.06
N LYS A 37 -21.69 5.81 -56.75
CA LYS A 37 -21.54 4.66 -57.67
C LYS A 37 -22.87 3.96 -57.93
N VAL A 38 -23.14 3.62 -59.19
CA VAL A 38 -24.28 2.83 -59.68
C VAL A 38 -23.85 1.99 -60.90
N GLY A 39 -24.59 0.94 -61.27
CA GLY A 39 -24.31 0.11 -62.43
C GLY A 39 -24.46 -1.39 -62.15
N LYS A 40 -23.71 -2.25 -62.84
CA LYS A 40 -23.83 -3.71 -62.70
C LYS A 40 -22.68 -4.28 -61.90
N PHE A 41 -23.02 -5.03 -60.86
CA PHE A 41 -22.08 -5.64 -59.94
C PHE A 41 -22.25 -7.15 -59.93
N GLU A 42 -21.17 -7.89 -60.18
CA GLU A 42 -21.14 -9.34 -60.11
C GLU A 42 -20.53 -9.77 -58.78
N ILE A 43 -21.26 -10.60 -58.03
CA ILE A 43 -20.75 -11.24 -56.83
C ILE A 43 -21.37 -12.63 -56.70
N HIS A 44 -20.54 -13.60 -56.32
CA HIS A 44 -20.93 -15.00 -56.19
C HIS A 44 -21.56 -15.58 -57.48
N GLY A 45 -21.12 -15.13 -58.66
CA GLY A 45 -21.65 -15.59 -59.95
C GLY A 45 -23.03 -15.04 -60.32
N LYS A 46 -23.53 -14.06 -59.56
CA LYS A 46 -24.80 -13.36 -59.83
C LYS A 46 -24.51 -11.90 -60.14
N ILE A 47 -25.21 -11.38 -61.13
CA ILE A 47 -25.13 -9.97 -61.54
C ILE A 47 -26.34 -9.24 -60.95
N TYR A 48 -26.07 -8.14 -60.26
CA TYR A 48 -27.07 -7.26 -59.68
C TYR A 48 -26.97 -5.87 -60.30
N ASP A 49 -28.12 -5.26 -60.55
CA ASP A 49 -28.19 -3.83 -60.85
C ASP A 49 -28.12 -3.06 -59.51
N ILE A 50 -27.04 -2.33 -59.30
CA ILE A 50 -26.81 -1.46 -58.15
C ILE A 50 -27.23 -0.04 -58.53
N GLY A 51 -28.22 0.51 -57.84
CA GLY A 51 -28.73 1.85 -58.14
C GLY A 51 -29.96 2.21 -57.32
N ARG A 52 -30.48 3.41 -57.57
CA ARG A 52 -31.74 3.88 -57.01
C ARG A 52 -32.87 2.90 -57.35
N SER A 53 -33.66 2.53 -56.35
CA SER A 53 -34.78 1.58 -56.48
C SER A 53 -34.40 0.19 -56.97
N ALA A 54 -33.12 -0.20 -56.87
CA ALA A 54 -32.65 -1.53 -57.23
C ALA A 54 -33.42 -2.63 -56.49
N ASN A 55 -33.67 -3.74 -57.18
CA ASN A 55 -34.25 -4.93 -56.56
C ASN A 55 -33.14 -5.90 -56.14
N LEU A 56 -32.86 -5.92 -54.85
CA LEU A 56 -31.81 -6.71 -54.20
C LEU A 56 -32.41 -7.59 -53.09
N GLU A 57 -33.69 -7.93 -53.21
CA GLU A 57 -34.40 -8.75 -52.22
C GLU A 57 -33.77 -10.13 -52.11
N GLY A 58 -33.33 -10.51 -50.91
CA GLY A 58 -32.61 -11.76 -50.65
C GLY A 58 -31.26 -11.87 -51.35
N ALA A 59 -30.69 -10.78 -51.86
CA ALA A 59 -29.38 -10.80 -52.52
C ALA A 59 -28.28 -11.18 -51.53
N ASP A 60 -27.35 -12.04 -51.96
CA ASP A 60 -26.13 -12.30 -51.21
C ASP A 60 -25.02 -11.38 -51.70
N LEU A 61 -24.82 -10.31 -50.93
CA LEU A 61 -23.83 -9.24 -51.13
C LEU A 61 -22.78 -9.27 -50.01
N SER A 62 -22.59 -10.44 -49.36
CA SER A 62 -21.61 -10.59 -48.29
C SER A 62 -20.21 -10.30 -48.80
N ASN A 63 -19.41 -9.53 -48.04
CA ASN A 63 -18.08 -9.03 -48.42
C ASN A 63 -18.02 -8.08 -49.63
N ALA A 64 -19.17 -7.65 -50.18
CA ALA A 64 -19.18 -6.77 -51.35
C ALA A 64 -18.53 -5.41 -51.06
N ASP A 65 -17.71 -4.92 -51.99
CA ASP A 65 -17.27 -3.52 -52.00
C ASP A 65 -18.30 -2.64 -52.72
N LEU A 66 -19.17 -2.05 -51.89
CA LEU A 66 -20.23 -1.12 -52.28
C LEU A 66 -20.01 0.25 -51.61
N GLU A 67 -18.76 0.64 -51.37
CA GLU A 67 -18.46 1.95 -50.77
C GLU A 67 -19.06 3.07 -51.63
N GLY A 68 -19.78 4.02 -51.02
CA GLY A 68 -20.27 5.21 -51.72
C GLY A 68 -21.26 4.93 -52.85
N VAL A 69 -22.04 3.85 -52.81
CA VAL A 69 -23.10 3.56 -53.78
C VAL A 69 -24.38 4.35 -53.51
N ASN A 70 -25.21 4.54 -54.55
CA ASN A 70 -26.59 4.97 -54.38
C ASN A 70 -27.55 3.77 -54.43
N LEU A 71 -28.12 3.43 -53.28
CA LEU A 71 -29.17 2.43 -53.08
C LEU A 71 -30.44 3.07 -52.50
N SER A 72 -30.67 4.37 -52.74
CA SER A 72 -31.88 5.05 -52.30
C SER A 72 -33.12 4.32 -52.81
N GLN A 73 -34.11 4.10 -51.93
CA GLN A 73 -35.34 3.38 -52.22
C GLN A 73 -35.15 1.93 -52.71
N ALA A 74 -33.96 1.34 -52.57
CA ALA A 74 -33.70 -0.04 -52.99
C ALA A 74 -34.50 -1.04 -52.13
N ARG A 75 -34.90 -2.15 -52.75
CA ARG A 75 -35.52 -3.28 -52.05
C ARG A 75 -34.44 -4.25 -51.62
N LEU A 76 -34.07 -4.24 -50.35
CA LEU A 76 -33.00 -5.07 -49.76
C LEU A 76 -33.56 -6.08 -48.73
N SER A 77 -34.88 -6.27 -48.66
CA SER A 77 -35.50 -7.16 -47.68
C SER A 77 -34.85 -8.54 -47.70
N GLY A 78 -34.39 -9.02 -46.55
CA GLY A 78 -33.72 -10.31 -46.38
C GLY A 78 -32.33 -10.43 -47.04
N ALA A 79 -31.73 -9.35 -47.54
CA ALA A 79 -30.40 -9.40 -48.14
C ALA A 79 -29.31 -9.74 -47.10
N LEU A 80 -28.24 -10.39 -47.56
CA LEU A 80 -27.05 -10.70 -46.77
C LEU A 80 -25.95 -9.69 -47.12
N LEU A 81 -25.63 -8.81 -46.17
CA LEU A 81 -24.60 -7.75 -46.26
C LEU A 81 -23.42 -8.03 -45.33
N ASN A 82 -23.28 -9.26 -44.83
CA ASN A 82 -22.28 -9.58 -43.82
C ASN A 82 -20.87 -9.22 -44.32
N TYR A 83 -20.15 -8.43 -43.53
CA TYR A 83 -18.80 -7.94 -43.83
C TYR A 83 -18.67 -7.14 -45.13
N SER A 84 -19.76 -6.60 -45.69
CA SER A 84 -19.70 -5.71 -46.85
C SER A 84 -19.24 -4.30 -46.47
N TYR A 85 -18.71 -3.57 -47.45
CA TYR A 85 -18.30 -2.17 -47.32
C TYR A 85 -19.37 -1.28 -47.94
N LEU A 86 -20.03 -0.47 -47.12
CA LEU A 86 -21.10 0.48 -47.48
C LEU A 86 -20.82 1.87 -46.89
N SER A 87 -19.55 2.18 -46.59
CA SER A 87 -19.13 3.49 -46.10
C SER A 87 -19.62 4.59 -47.06
N GLY A 88 -20.28 5.61 -46.51
CA GLY A 88 -20.81 6.74 -47.28
C GLY A 88 -21.89 6.40 -48.31
N ALA A 89 -22.48 5.20 -48.28
CA ALA A 89 -23.57 4.81 -49.17
C ALA A 89 -24.87 5.60 -48.88
N ILE A 90 -25.71 5.78 -49.91
CA ILE A 90 -27.05 6.36 -49.76
C ILE A 90 -28.06 5.22 -49.75
N LEU A 91 -28.70 4.98 -48.62
CA LEU A 91 -29.75 3.97 -48.39
C LEU A 91 -31.09 4.63 -48.03
N SER A 92 -31.26 5.92 -48.31
CA SER A 92 -32.46 6.65 -47.90
C SER A 92 -33.72 6.05 -48.53
N GLY A 93 -34.73 5.73 -47.71
CA GLY A 93 -35.97 5.08 -48.15
C GLY A 93 -35.82 3.60 -48.53
N ALA A 94 -34.65 2.99 -48.36
CA ALA A 94 -34.44 1.59 -48.72
C ALA A 94 -35.21 0.65 -47.77
N ASN A 95 -35.72 -0.47 -48.29
CA ASN A 95 -36.31 -1.51 -47.47
C ASN A 95 -35.23 -2.50 -47.02
N LEU A 96 -34.76 -2.36 -45.78
CA LEU A 96 -33.72 -3.18 -45.14
C LEU A 96 -34.33 -4.21 -44.15
N SER A 97 -35.62 -4.50 -44.25
CA SER A 97 -36.28 -5.44 -43.33
C SER A 97 -35.65 -6.83 -43.37
N GLY A 98 -35.37 -7.40 -42.19
CA GLY A 98 -34.75 -8.73 -42.05
C GLY A 98 -33.34 -8.89 -42.67
N VAL A 99 -32.62 -7.80 -42.93
CA VAL A 99 -31.25 -7.85 -43.47
C VAL A 99 -30.25 -8.39 -42.44
N SER A 100 -29.28 -9.18 -42.91
CA SER A 100 -28.11 -9.56 -42.11
C SER A 100 -26.93 -8.64 -42.43
N ALA A 101 -26.59 -7.72 -41.52
CA ALA A 101 -25.51 -6.74 -41.68
C ALA A 101 -24.39 -6.93 -40.64
N ARG A 102 -24.03 -8.19 -40.36
CA ARG A 102 -23.01 -8.51 -39.36
C ARG A 102 -21.65 -8.04 -39.85
N GLY A 103 -20.97 -7.20 -39.07
CA GLY A 103 -19.62 -6.72 -39.41
C GLY A 103 -19.57 -5.79 -40.63
N THR A 104 -20.72 -5.31 -41.11
CA THR A 104 -20.81 -4.38 -42.25
C THR A 104 -20.28 -3.00 -41.88
N ASP A 105 -19.52 -2.36 -42.76
CA ASP A 105 -19.14 -0.95 -42.59
C ASP A 105 -20.20 -0.03 -43.21
N LEU A 106 -20.97 0.67 -42.37
CA LEU A 106 -21.97 1.67 -42.73
C LEU A 106 -21.53 3.08 -42.30
N SER A 107 -20.25 3.30 -42.05
CA SER A 107 -19.76 4.60 -41.58
C SER A 107 -20.10 5.71 -42.56
N GLY A 108 -20.70 6.81 -42.06
CA GLY A 108 -21.12 7.94 -42.90
C GLY A 108 -22.28 7.64 -43.88
N ALA A 109 -22.89 6.46 -43.84
CA ALA A 109 -24.01 6.13 -44.71
C ALA A 109 -25.28 6.90 -44.35
N SER A 110 -26.16 7.15 -45.32
CA SER A 110 -27.46 7.80 -45.12
C SER A 110 -28.58 6.77 -45.12
N LEU A 111 -29.20 6.54 -43.96
CA LEU A 111 -30.27 5.57 -43.71
C LEU A 111 -31.64 6.25 -43.47
N ASN A 112 -31.79 7.50 -43.89
CA ASN A 112 -33.01 8.28 -43.66
C ASN A 112 -34.23 7.60 -44.28
N ASP A 113 -35.36 7.50 -43.57
CA ASP A 113 -36.58 6.83 -44.04
C ASP A 113 -36.38 5.35 -44.44
N ALA A 114 -35.25 4.72 -44.10
CA ALA A 114 -35.05 3.30 -44.37
C ALA A 114 -35.95 2.45 -43.46
N ASN A 115 -36.55 1.40 -44.02
CA ASN A 115 -37.32 0.44 -43.26
C ASN A 115 -36.38 -0.61 -42.64
N LEU A 116 -36.23 -0.57 -41.32
CA LEU A 116 -35.39 -1.48 -40.53
C LEU A 116 -36.22 -2.43 -39.65
N SER A 117 -37.47 -2.71 -40.03
CA SER A 117 -38.34 -3.65 -39.32
C SER A 117 -37.87 -5.10 -39.41
N GLY A 118 -38.22 -5.91 -38.41
CA GLY A 118 -37.87 -7.34 -38.33
C GLY A 118 -36.49 -7.59 -37.70
N ASP A 119 -36.03 -8.85 -37.74
CA ASP A 119 -34.78 -9.31 -37.12
C ASP A 119 -33.54 -8.86 -37.92
N VAL A 120 -33.25 -7.55 -37.93
CA VAL A 120 -32.07 -7.01 -38.61
C VAL A 120 -30.82 -7.24 -37.75
N ALA A 121 -29.86 -7.99 -38.27
CA ALA A 121 -28.67 -8.38 -37.52
C ALA A 121 -27.48 -7.43 -37.74
N PHE A 122 -27.35 -6.39 -36.93
CA PHE A 122 -26.23 -5.42 -36.97
C PHE A 122 -25.02 -5.79 -36.10
N ARG A 123 -24.90 -7.05 -35.64
CA ARG A 123 -23.84 -7.41 -34.70
C ARG A 123 -22.46 -7.09 -35.28
N GLY A 124 -21.74 -6.18 -34.64
CA GLY A 124 -20.41 -5.74 -35.07
C GLY A 124 -20.37 -4.83 -36.30
N ALA A 125 -21.52 -4.33 -36.79
CA ALA A 125 -21.56 -3.32 -37.84
C ALA A 125 -20.97 -1.98 -37.35
N ASN A 126 -20.33 -1.25 -38.25
CA ASN A 126 -19.84 0.10 -37.98
C ASN A 126 -20.84 1.15 -38.48
N LEU A 127 -21.49 1.87 -37.57
CA LEU A 127 -22.47 2.93 -37.89
C LEU A 127 -21.94 4.34 -37.59
N SER A 128 -20.61 4.51 -37.40
CA SER A 128 -20.04 5.80 -37.03
C SER A 128 -20.37 6.89 -38.05
N GLY A 129 -21.04 7.97 -37.61
CA GLY A 129 -21.42 9.07 -38.49
C GLY A 129 -22.52 8.76 -39.50
N ALA A 130 -23.18 7.60 -39.40
CA ALA A 130 -24.35 7.31 -40.21
C ALA A 130 -25.52 8.25 -39.85
N ARG A 131 -26.29 8.69 -40.86
CA ARG A 131 -27.45 9.55 -40.68
C ARG A 131 -28.72 8.70 -40.65
N VAL A 132 -29.52 8.83 -39.59
CA VAL A 132 -30.74 8.05 -39.35
C VAL A 132 -31.90 8.99 -39.00
N TYR A 133 -32.33 9.82 -39.95
CA TYR A 133 -33.52 10.66 -39.77
C TYR A 133 -34.78 9.86 -40.12
N SER A 134 -35.80 9.88 -39.27
CA SER A 134 -37.13 9.30 -39.52
C SER A 134 -37.06 7.81 -39.94
N LEU A 135 -37.01 6.89 -38.98
CA LEU A 135 -37.08 5.45 -39.28
C LEU A 135 -38.54 5.00 -39.23
N VAL A 136 -38.99 4.23 -40.22
CA VAL A 136 -40.34 3.65 -40.23
C VAL A 136 -40.35 2.43 -39.27
N TYR A 137 -41.08 2.55 -38.16
CA TYR A 137 -40.95 1.75 -36.93
C TYR A 137 -41.33 0.25 -37.05
N ASP A 138 -40.39 -0.63 -36.63
CA ASP A 138 -40.52 -1.72 -35.63
C ASP A 138 -39.09 -2.23 -35.25
N MET A 139 -38.21 -1.29 -34.89
CA MET A 139 -36.79 -1.57 -34.64
C MET A 139 -36.53 -1.96 -33.18
N PRO A 140 -35.72 -3.00 -32.89
CA PRO A 140 -35.30 -3.33 -31.53
C PRO A 140 -34.53 -2.18 -30.86
N LEU A 141 -34.87 -1.85 -29.61
CA LEU A 141 -34.27 -0.75 -28.83
C LEU A 141 -32.73 -0.82 -28.75
N GLU A 142 -32.18 -2.04 -28.72
CA GLU A 142 -30.73 -2.30 -28.70
C GLU A 142 -30.02 -1.83 -29.98
N THR A 143 -30.72 -1.90 -31.12
CA THR A 143 -30.24 -1.43 -32.43
C THR A 143 -30.20 0.10 -32.47
N LEU A 144 -31.25 0.75 -31.95
CA LEU A 144 -31.30 2.20 -31.82
C LEU A 144 -30.18 2.70 -30.89
N LEU A 145 -29.99 2.07 -29.73
CA LEU A 145 -28.96 2.45 -28.75
C LEU A 145 -27.54 2.28 -29.30
N THR A 146 -27.30 1.25 -30.13
CA THR A 146 -26.00 1.02 -30.79
C THR A 146 -25.70 2.06 -31.87
N ALA A 147 -26.71 2.46 -32.66
CA ALA A 147 -26.57 3.54 -33.63
C ALA A 147 -26.36 4.90 -32.93
N VAL A 148 -27.05 5.10 -31.81
CA VAL A 148 -27.06 6.35 -31.06
C VAL A 148 -25.76 6.55 -30.29
N SER A 149 -25.26 5.55 -29.57
CA SER A 149 -24.09 5.64 -28.66
C SER A 149 -22.74 6.00 -29.31
N LYS A 150 -22.66 6.07 -30.64
CA LYS A 150 -21.40 6.37 -31.36
C LYS A 150 -21.47 7.63 -32.24
N GLY A 151 -22.57 8.38 -32.23
CA GLY A 151 -22.71 9.68 -32.90
C GLY A 151 -22.58 10.84 -31.91
N ASN A 152 -21.81 11.88 -32.25
CA ASN A 152 -21.79 13.13 -31.48
C ASN A 152 -23.15 13.83 -31.58
N TYR A 153 -23.75 14.16 -30.43
CA TYR A 153 -25.09 14.73 -30.31
C TYR A 153 -25.10 16.25 -30.23
N ASP A 154 -25.55 16.92 -31.28
CA ASP A 154 -26.14 18.27 -31.19
C ASP A 154 -27.69 18.24 -31.31
N ASP A 155 -28.29 17.14 -31.77
CA ASP A 155 -29.72 17.09 -32.19
C ASP A 155 -30.72 16.53 -31.13
N ILE A 156 -30.36 16.49 -29.84
CA ILE A 156 -31.27 15.99 -28.78
C ILE A 156 -32.57 16.82 -28.65
N GLN A 157 -32.58 18.05 -29.16
CA GLN A 157 -33.75 18.94 -29.11
C GLN A 157 -34.88 18.56 -30.07
N GLU A 158 -34.64 17.74 -31.10
CA GLU A 158 -35.65 17.39 -32.11
C GLU A 158 -36.46 16.12 -31.80
N LEU A 159 -36.07 15.35 -30.77
CA LEU A 159 -36.79 14.14 -30.33
C LEU A 159 -37.98 14.43 -29.39
N LYS A 160 -38.06 15.65 -28.85
CA LYS A 160 -39.07 16.05 -27.86
C LYS A 160 -40.54 15.96 -28.35
N PRO A 161 -40.90 16.38 -29.58
CA PRO A 161 -42.30 16.34 -30.02
C PRO A 161 -42.80 14.93 -30.37
N ILE A 162 -41.90 13.97 -30.64
CA ILE A 162 -42.25 12.56 -30.92
C ILE A 162 -42.59 11.82 -29.63
N VAL A 163 -41.91 12.16 -28.52
CA VAL A 163 -42.21 11.64 -27.18
C VAL A 163 -43.57 12.17 -26.69
N GLU A 164 -43.88 13.44 -26.93
CA GLU A 164 -45.16 14.05 -26.52
C GLU A 164 -46.38 13.46 -27.27
N ALA A 165 -46.21 12.90 -28.47
CA ALA A 165 -47.28 12.31 -29.28
C ALA A 165 -47.71 10.89 -28.82
N LEU A 166 -46.94 10.22 -27.95
CA LEU A 166 -47.29 8.92 -27.36
C LEU A 166 -48.18 9.05 -26.08
N GLY A 167 -48.49 10.30 -25.72
CA GLY A 167 -49.03 10.81 -24.45
C GLY A 167 -50.40 10.36 -23.90
N THR A 168 -51.02 9.25 -24.32
CA THR A 168 -52.31 8.82 -23.70
C THR A 168 -52.27 7.51 -22.90
N ASN A 169 -51.18 6.73 -23.00
CA ASN A 169 -50.80 5.70 -22.01
C ASN A 169 -49.54 6.11 -21.21
N ASP A 170 -49.06 7.33 -21.44
CA ASP A 170 -47.69 7.79 -21.13
C ASP A 170 -47.55 8.53 -19.80
N GLU A 171 -48.62 9.11 -19.23
CA GLU A 171 -48.52 9.75 -17.90
C GLU A 171 -48.21 8.72 -16.82
N SER A 172 -48.86 7.55 -16.84
CA SER A 172 -48.63 6.50 -15.85
C SER A 172 -47.28 5.80 -16.03
N ILE A 173 -46.85 5.56 -17.27
CA ILE A 173 -45.55 4.96 -17.57
C ILE A 173 -44.43 5.99 -17.35
N GLY A 174 -44.64 7.26 -17.69
CA GLY A 174 -43.71 8.37 -17.43
C GLY A 174 -43.53 8.66 -15.93
N GLU A 175 -44.59 8.59 -15.13
CA GLU A 175 -44.49 8.64 -13.67
C GLU A 175 -43.72 7.43 -13.11
N GLN A 176 -43.98 6.22 -13.62
CA GLN A 176 -43.26 5.01 -13.23
C GLN A 176 -41.77 5.05 -13.62
N LEU A 177 -41.44 5.52 -14.83
CA LEU A 177 -40.07 5.70 -15.30
C LEU A 177 -39.35 6.81 -14.53
N THR A 178 -40.03 7.89 -14.19
CA THR A 178 -39.49 8.95 -13.33
C THR A 178 -39.22 8.42 -11.92
N ALA A 179 -40.13 7.61 -11.36
CA ALA A 179 -39.94 6.97 -10.07
C ALA A 179 -38.78 5.95 -10.10
N LEU A 180 -38.64 5.18 -11.18
CA LEU A 180 -37.49 4.27 -11.37
C LEU A 180 -36.17 5.05 -11.51
N GLY A 181 -36.13 6.14 -12.29
CA GLY A 181 -34.94 6.99 -12.40
C GLY A 181 -34.56 7.69 -11.09
N GLN A 182 -35.54 8.09 -10.28
CA GLN A 182 -35.31 8.59 -8.93
C GLN A 182 -34.79 7.50 -7.99
N ASN A 183 -35.32 6.28 -8.10
CA ASN A 183 -34.82 5.13 -7.35
C ASN A 183 -33.38 4.77 -7.75
N ASP A 184 -33.04 4.74 -9.03
CA ASP A 184 -31.67 4.52 -9.51
C ASP A 184 -30.72 5.62 -9.04
N THR A 185 -31.17 6.87 -9.04
CA THR A 185 -30.40 7.99 -8.47
C THR A 185 -30.18 7.82 -6.97
N ASN A 186 -31.20 7.39 -6.23
CA ASN A 186 -31.10 7.13 -4.79
C ASN A 186 -30.19 5.94 -4.49
N ILE A 187 -30.27 4.85 -5.26
CA ILE A 187 -29.37 3.71 -5.18
C ILE A 187 -27.94 4.14 -5.48
N GLY A 188 -27.71 4.97 -6.50
CA GLY A 188 -26.39 5.53 -6.82
C GLY A 188 -25.80 6.36 -5.68
N LYS A 189 -26.63 7.21 -5.03
CA LYS A 189 -26.23 7.97 -3.83
C LYS A 189 -25.91 7.05 -2.65
N GLN A 190 -26.73 6.02 -2.42
CA GLN A 190 -26.50 5.03 -1.35
C GLN A 190 -25.22 4.23 -1.60
N LEU A 191 -24.97 3.78 -2.83
CA LEU A 191 -23.72 3.10 -3.21
C LEU A 191 -22.50 4.01 -3.02
N THR A 192 -22.61 5.29 -3.37
CA THR A 192 -21.55 6.27 -3.15
C THR A 192 -21.28 6.47 -1.65
N ALA A 193 -22.33 6.56 -0.83
CA ALA A 193 -22.21 6.68 0.61
C ALA A 193 -21.62 5.42 1.26
N LEU A 194 -22.00 4.23 0.78
CA LEU A 194 -21.42 2.96 1.22
C LEU A 194 -19.93 2.88 0.86
N ALA A 195 -19.55 3.27 -0.35
CA ALA A 195 -18.15 3.32 -0.76
C ALA A 195 -17.33 4.30 0.09
N GLN A 196 -17.91 5.45 0.47
CA GLN A 196 -17.28 6.40 1.39
C GLN A 196 -17.12 5.84 2.80
N ASN A 197 -18.12 5.10 3.30
CA ASN A 197 -18.03 4.40 4.58
C ASN A 197 -16.94 3.33 4.57
N ASP A 198 -16.79 2.58 3.47
CA ASP A 198 -15.74 1.57 3.32
C ASP A 198 -14.34 2.21 3.32
N ILE A 199 -14.18 3.35 2.63
CA ILE A 199 -12.93 4.13 2.65
C ILE A 199 -12.62 4.63 4.07
N GLU A 200 -13.62 5.13 4.79
CA GLU A 200 -13.44 5.64 6.14
C GLU A 200 -13.13 4.51 7.14
N MET A 201 -13.78 3.36 7.01
CA MET A 201 -13.47 2.16 7.79
C MET A 201 -12.04 1.68 7.54
N ALA A 202 -11.58 1.68 6.28
CA ALA A 202 -10.19 1.35 5.95
C ALA A 202 -9.19 2.31 6.62
N ARG A 203 -9.46 3.62 6.62
CA ARG A 203 -8.63 4.60 7.33
C ARG A 203 -8.60 4.37 8.84
N GLN A 204 -9.76 4.03 9.44
CA GLN A 204 -9.82 3.73 10.88
C GLN A 204 -9.03 2.47 11.23
N ILE A 205 -9.09 1.44 10.39
CA ILE A 205 -8.29 0.22 10.55
C ILE A 205 -6.79 0.54 10.47
N ASP A 206 -6.37 1.35 9.49
CA ASP A 206 -4.98 1.78 9.37
C ASP A 206 -4.52 2.58 10.60
N ALA A 207 -5.34 3.51 11.08
CA ALA A 207 -5.05 4.30 12.28
C ALA A 207 -4.90 3.40 13.52
N LEU A 208 -5.82 2.46 13.73
CA LEU A 208 -5.74 1.46 14.80
C LEU A 208 -4.48 0.59 14.67
N GLY A 209 -4.12 0.21 13.44
CA GLY A 209 -2.88 -0.52 13.15
C GLY A 209 -1.63 0.25 13.57
N GLN A 210 -1.56 1.55 13.25
CA GLN A 210 -0.45 2.42 13.66
C GLN A 210 -0.39 2.60 15.19
N GLU A 211 -1.54 2.81 15.84
CA GLU A 211 -1.61 2.89 17.30
C GLU A 211 -1.14 1.59 17.97
N ALA A 212 -1.51 0.43 17.42
CA ALA A 212 -1.07 -0.87 17.90
C ALA A 212 0.45 -1.05 17.78
N ILE A 213 1.06 -0.59 16.68
CA ILE A 213 2.52 -0.59 16.50
C ILE A 213 3.20 0.30 17.53
N VAL A 214 2.68 1.51 17.76
CA VAL A 214 3.23 2.44 18.78
C VAL A 214 3.15 1.82 20.17
N ARG A 215 2.00 1.25 20.55
CA ARG A 215 1.84 0.53 21.83
C ARG A 215 2.78 -0.67 21.94
N GLY A 216 2.96 -1.42 20.86
CA GLY A 216 3.92 -2.53 20.79
C GLY A 216 5.35 -2.07 21.08
N ASN A 217 5.78 -0.96 20.48
CA ASN A 217 7.10 -0.38 20.72
C ASN A 217 7.27 0.12 22.16
N GLN A 218 6.24 0.74 22.75
CA GLN A 218 6.24 1.14 24.15
C GLN A 218 6.39 -0.07 25.09
N MET A 219 5.67 -1.17 24.81
CA MET A 219 5.78 -2.43 25.56
C MET A 219 7.18 -3.03 25.49
N ILE A 220 7.82 -3.01 24.32
CA ILE A 220 9.22 -3.45 24.16
C ILE A 220 10.15 -2.59 25.02
N SER A 221 10.01 -1.27 24.97
CA SER A 221 10.81 -0.34 25.78
C SER A 221 10.63 -0.58 27.28
N LEU A 222 9.40 -0.84 27.75
CA LEU A 222 9.14 -1.19 29.14
C LEU A 222 9.82 -2.51 29.53
N ARG A 223 9.74 -3.54 28.67
CA ARG A 223 10.40 -4.83 28.93
C ARG A 223 11.92 -4.69 29.03
N ASP A 224 12.53 -3.83 28.22
CA ASP A 224 13.96 -3.58 28.28
C ASP A 224 14.35 -2.79 29.54
N LYS A 225 13.49 -1.86 29.99
CA LYS A 225 13.65 -1.21 31.32
C LYS A 225 13.56 -2.22 32.46
N ASP A 226 12.59 -3.15 32.43
CA ASP A 226 12.46 -4.20 33.44
C ASP A 226 13.71 -5.09 33.52
N LYS A 227 14.31 -5.43 32.37
CA LYS A 227 15.59 -6.16 32.33
C LYS A 227 16.74 -5.38 32.94
N SER A 228 16.82 -4.07 32.66
CA SER A 228 17.82 -3.19 33.27
C SER A 228 17.67 -3.15 34.79
N ILE A 229 16.43 -2.95 35.26
CA ILE A 229 16.10 -2.92 36.70
C ILE A 229 16.48 -4.25 37.36
N MET A 230 16.16 -5.39 36.74
CA MET A 230 16.54 -6.71 37.27
C MET A 230 18.06 -6.87 37.38
N THR A 231 18.81 -6.38 36.40
CA THR A 231 20.28 -6.40 36.42
C THR A 231 20.83 -5.54 37.57
N GLU A 232 20.25 -4.37 37.80
CA GLU A 232 20.61 -3.51 38.93
C GLU A 232 20.29 -4.17 40.28
N ILE A 233 19.12 -4.81 40.41
CA ILE A 233 18.75 -5.57 41.62
C ILE A 233 19.76 -6.66 41.91
N ASP A 234 20.19 -7.42 40.89
CA ASP A 234 21.18 -8.49 41.07
C ASP A 234 22.56 -7.93 41.48
N SER A 235 22.96 -6.79 40.91
CA SER A 235 24.17 -6.07 41.32
C SER A 235 24.10 -5.62 42.78
N ILE A 236 22.97 -5.02 43.20
CA ILE A 236 22.76 -4.58 44.59
C ILE A 236 22.79 -5.77 45.56
N LYS A 237 22.18 -6.91 45.19
CA LYS A 237 22.23 -8.13 46.01
C LYS A 237 23.67 -8.62 46.21
N ALA A 238 24.49 -8.62 45.14
CA ALA A 238 25.90 -9.01 45.23
C ALA A 238 26.71 -8.05 46.13
N GLN A 239 26.46 -6.75 46.03
CA GLN A 239 27.06 -5.75 46.92
C GLN A 239 26.66 -5.97 48.37
N LEU A 240 25.38 -6.26 48.64
CA LEU A 240 24.89 -6.54 49.99
C LEU A 240 25.55 -7.79 50.59
N GLN A 241 25.67 -8.87 49.81
CA GLN A 241 26.37 -10.09 50.25
C GLN A 241 27.83 -9.80 50.62
N THR A 242 28.50 -8.98 49.81
CA THR A 242 29.89 -8.55 50.09
C THR A 242 29.96 -7.77 51.41
N LEU A 243 29.03 -6.84 51.64
CA LEU A 243 29.00 -6.04 52.87
C LEU A 243 28.73 -6.90 54.11
N VAL A 244 27.82 -7.89 54.00
CA VAL A 244 27.54 -8.85 55.07
C VAL A 244 28.79 -9.67 55.41
N ALA A 245 29.56 -10.11 54.42
CA ALA A 245 30.81 -10.82 54.65
C ALA A 245 31.85 -9.94 55.36
N GLN A 246 31.98 -8.68 54.96
CA GLN A 246 32.87 -7.72 55.63
C GLN A 246 32.46 -7.43 57.08
N LEU A 247 31.16 -7.38 57.37
CA LEU A 247 30.67 -7.24 58.74
C LEU A 247 31.04 -8.45 59.59
N ALA A 248 30.84 -9.67 59.06
CA ALA A 248 31.23 -10.89 59.76
C ALA A 248 32.74 -10.94 60.07
N GLU A 249 33.60 -10.46 59.15
CA GLU A 249 35.03 -10.34 59.38
C GLU A 249 35.36 -9.32 60.49
N LYS A 250 34.67 -8.18 60.50
CA LYS A 250 34.82 -7.16 61.57
C LYS A 250 34.37 -7.70 62.92
N ASP A 251 33.25 -8.40 62.98
CA ASP A 251 32.76 -9.02 64.23
C ASP A 251 33.76 -10.04 64.77
N ALA A 252 34.35 -10.86 63.89
CA ALA A 252 35.43 -11.78 64.27
C ALA A 252 36.66 -11.02 64.80
N LYS A 253 37.01 -9.88 64.19
CA LYS A 253 38.12 -9.06 64.67
C LYS A 253 37.85 -8.41 66.02
N ILE A 254 36.64 -7.93 66.25
CA ILE A 254 36.21 -7.40 67.56
C ILE A 254 36.33 -8.49 68.62
N ALA A 255 35.82 -9.69 68.36
CA ALA A 255 35.93 -10.83 69.28
C ALA A 255 37.39 -11.26 69.56
N GLU A 256 38.32 -11.06 68.61
CA GLU A 256 39.76 -11.26 68.86
C GLU A 256 40.33 -10.16 69.78
N LEU A 257 39.96 -8.90 69.55
CA LEU A 257 40.43 -7.77 70.34
C LEU A 257 39.91 -7.85 71.79
N GLU A 258 38.68 -8.30 72.01
CA GLU A 258 38.09 -8.50 73.34
C GLU A 258 38.82 -9.57 74.17
N LYS A 259 39.56 -10.50 73.54
CA LYS A 259 40.39 -11.49 74.24
C LYS A 259 41.73 -10.94 74.72
N ARG A 260 42.12 -9.74 74.29
CA ARG A 260 43.38 -9.13 74.71
C ARG A 260 43.28 -8.71 76.18
N PRO A 261 44.37 -8.84 76.95
CA PRO A 261 44.36 -8.42 78.34
C PRO A 261 44.05 -6.92 78.42
N THR A 262 43.19 -6.55 79.36
CA THR A 262 42.83 -5.14 79.58
C THR A 262 44.05 -4.34 80.02
N ILE A 263 43.99 -3.02 79.90
CA ILE A 263 45.06 -2.13 80.35
C ILE A 263 45.36 -2.36 81.85
N GLU A 264 44.32 -2.67 82.63
CA GLU A 264 44.37 -3.02 84.04
C GLU A 264 45.10 -4.36 84.27
N GLN A 265 44.82 -5.39 83.49
CA GLN A 265 45.53 -6.69 83.59
C GLN A 265 47.01 -6.60 83.20
N VAL A 266 47.34 -5.82 82.17
CA VAL A 266 48.74 -5.54 81.78
C VAL A 266 49.47 -4.72 82.85
N ARG A 267 48.73 -3.89 83.59
CA ARG A 267 49.22 -3.09 84.70
C ARG A 267 49.48 -3.94 85.95
N ASP A 268 48.53 -4.76 86.38
CA ASP A 268 48.69 -5.65 87.55
C ASP A 268 49.89 -6.61 87.40
N ALA A 269 50.17 -7.07 86.17
CA ALA A 269 51.33 -7.90 85.89
C ALA A 269 52.70 -7.20 86.10
N ARG A 270 52.72 -5.89 86.37
CA ARG A 270 53.92 -5.09 86.68
C ARG A 270 54.12 -4.81 88.17
N ALA A 271 53.43 -5.51 89.06
CA ALA A 271 53.64 -5.39 90.50
C ALA A 271 55.07 -5.81 90.91
N GLY A 272 55.77 -4.94 91.65
CA GLY A 272 57.16 -5.11 92.06
C GLY A 272 58.15 -4.45 91.11
N SER A 273 58.47 -3.19 91.36
CA SER A 273 59.52 -2.45 90.66
C SER A 273 60.74 -2.33 91.58
N VAL A 274 61.94 -2.47 90.99
CA VAL A 274 63.20 -2.20 91.69
C VAL A 274 63.66 -0.81 91.27
N VAL A 275 63.77 0.10 92.24
CA VAL A 275 64.26 1.46 92.01
C VAL A 275 65.74 1.52 92.39
N LEU A 276 66.57 1.92 91.42
CA LEU A 276 68.00 2.18 91.60
C LEU A 276 68.24 3.67 91.55
N THR A 277 68.72 4.26 92.64
CA THR A 277 69.11 5.68 92.70
C THR A 277 70.63 5.80 92.76
N VAL A 278 71.14 6.81 92.05
CA VAL A 278 72.57 7.14 92.04
C VAL A 278 72.69 8.64 92.31
N GLU A 279 73.25 8.99 93.46
CA GLU A 279 73.44 10.37 93.87
C GLU A 279 74.94 10.68 93.99
N PRO A 280 75.48 11.61 93.18
CA PRO A 280 76.86 12.06 93.34
C PRO A 280 76.97 13.09 94.47
N ASP A 281 77.93 12.90 95.38
CA ASP A 281 78.25 13.83 96.47
C ASP A 281 79.77 14.04 96.57
N GLY A 282 80.25 15.13 95.96
CA GLY A 282 81.68 15.46 95.92
C GLY A 282 82.54 14.32 95.33
N ASN A 283 83.44 13.78 96.16
CA ASN A 283 84.32 12.66 95.81
C ASN A 283 83.69 11.28 96.07
N ASN A 284 82.37 11.20 96.28
CA ASN A 284 81.65 9.96 96.55
C ASN A 284 80.44 9.79 95.60
N ILE A 285 80.02 8.54 95.38
CA ILE A 285 78.69 8.21 94.85
C ILE A 285 77.95 7.37 95.89
N THR A 286 76.70 7.72 96.15
CA THR A 286 75.78 6.89 96.93
C THR A 286 74.85 6.14 95.99
N LEU A 287 74.87 4.81 96.09
CA LEU A 287 73.93 3.93 95.39
C LEU A 287 72.83 3.52 96.37
N GLY A 288 71.58 3.80 96.02
CA GLY A 288 70.40 3.37 96.76
C GLY A 288 69.65 2.28 96.01
N LEU A 289 69.26 1.22 96.71
CA LEU A 289 68.30 0.24 96.26
C LEU A 289 67.08 0.32 97.16
N THR A 290 65.91 0.53 96.57
CA THR A 290 64.64 0.43 97.28
C THR A 290 63.71 -0.51 96.53
N ILE A 291 63.04 -1.38 97.28
CA ILE A 291 61.96 -2.21 96.77
C ILE A 291 60.66 -1.51 97.16
N GLU A 292 59.81 -1.26 96.19
CA GLU A 292 58.51 -0.64 96.42
C GLU A 292 57.40 -1.55 95.90
N GLN A 293 56.31 -1.59 96.63
CA GLN A 293 55.08 -2.27 96.23
C GLN A 293 53.95 -1.27 96.07
N SER A 294 53.00 -1.61 95.23
CA SER A 294 51.81 -0.80 95.01
C SER A 294 50.64 -1.70 94.67
N ASP A 295 49.50 -1.41 95.29
CA ASP A 295 48.24 -2.08 94.99
C ASP A 295 47.51 -1.44 93.79
N ASN A 296 47.99 -0.27 93.29
CA ASN A 296 47.32 0.52 92.24
C ASN A 296 48.24 1.18 91.19
N LEU A 297 49.56 0.97 91.30
CA LEU A 297 50.64 1.50 90.46
C LEU A 297 50.78 3.04 90.41
N THR A 298 50.00 3.76 91.19
CA THR A 298 50.09 5.23 91.32
C THR A 298 50.67 5.64 92.67
N GLU A 299 50.39 4.88 93.72
CA GLU A 299 50.87 5.10 95.08
C GLU A 299 51.82 3.98 95.46
N TRP A 300 53.06 4.31 95.78
CA TRP A 300 54.11 3.34 96.03
C TRP A 300 54.48 3.34 97.50
N THR A 301 54.49 2.14 98.09
CA THR A 301 54.86 1.90 99.48
C THR A 301 56.21 1.19 99.50
N LYS A 302 57.19 1.79 100.17
CA LYS A 302 58.51 1.17 100.37
C LYS A 302 58.39 -0.07 101.25
N LEU A 303 59.05 -1.15 100.84
CA LEU A 303 59.21 -2.36 101.64
C LEU A 303 60.47 -2.28 102.51
N ASP A 304 60.49 -3.04 103.61
CA ASP A 304 61.66 -3.16 104.48
C ASP A 304 62.84 -3.78 103.72
N GLY A 305 64.01 -3.13 103.78
CA GLY A 305 65.22 -3.57 103.08
C GLY A 305 65.93 -2.50 102.25
N GLU A 306 65.78 -1.22 102.58
CA GLU A 306 66.56 -0.15 101.94
C GLU A 306 68.06 -0.41 102.14
N MET A 307 68.78 -0.45 101.02
CA MET A 307 70.22 -0.61 101.01
C MET A 307 70.82 0.65 100.41
N SER A 308 71.67 1.33 101.15
CA SER A 308 72.50 2.39 100.61
C SER A 308 73.97 2.07 100.81
N ARG A 309 74.77 2.36 99.80
CA ARG A 309 76.22 2.26 99.91
C ARG A 309 76.88 3.45 99.27
N THR A 310 77.63 4.18 100.09
CA THR A 310 78.48 5.27 99.63
C THR A 310 79.85 4.70 99.28
N ILE A 311 80.28 4.97 98.06
CA ILE A 311 81.54 4.49 97.52
C ILE A 311 82.39 5.72 97.18
N PRO A 312 83.60 5.86 97.78
CA PRO A 312 84.51 6.92 97.40
C PRO A 312 85.02 6.67 95.98
N ILE A 313 85.04 7.73 95.20
CA ILE A 313 85.50 7.73 93.83
C ILE A 313 86.94 8.26 93.82
N PRO A 314 87.91 7.49 93.31
CA PRO A 314 89.28 7.97 93.16
C PRO A 314 89.36 9.18 92.23
N ASP A 315 90.19 10.17 92.57
CA ASP A 315 90.41 11.34 91.73
C ASP A 315 91.06 10.98 90.37
N GLY A 316 90.64 11.66 89.29
CA GLY A 316 91.34 11.64 88.00
C GLY A 316 90.66 10.91 86.82
N LYS A 317 89.42 10.42 86.97
CA LYS A 317 88.61 9.88 85.84
C LYS A 317 87.24 10.56 85.75
N LYS A 318 86.68 10.62 84.52
CA LYS A 318 85.40 11.29 84.21
C LYS A 318 84.18 10.35 84.15
N PHE A 319 84.39 9.04 84.02
CA PHE A 319 83.31 8.06 83.84
C PHE A 319 83.56 6.82 84.70
N TYR A 320 82.52 6.33 85.34
CA TYR A 320 82.52 5.13 86.18
C TYR A 320 81.33 4.24 85.79
N ARG A 321 81.54 2.91 85.82
CA ARG A 321 80.49 1.93 85.54
C ARG A 321 80.31 1.04 86.76
N PHE A 322 79.05 0.78 87.11
CA PHE A 322 78.68 -0.16 88.16
C PHE A 322 77.99 -1.37 87.52
N ALA A 323 78.26 -2.55 88.06
CA ALA A 323 77.58 -3.77 87.67
C ALA A 323 77.09 -4.46 88.95
N LEU A 324 75.86 -4.95 88.92
CA LEU A 324 75.35 -5.85 89.95
C LEU A 324 75.75 -7.26 89.53
N ASP A 325 76.74 -7.84 90.22
CA ASP A 325 77.08 -9.26 90.06
C ASP A 325 76.23 -10.09 91.02
N LYS A 326 75.97 -11.35 90.67
CA LYS A 326 75.08 -12.26 91.41
C LYS A 326 75.69 -12.76 92.72
#